data_AF-A0A174KUC3-F1
#
_entry.id   AF-A0A174KUC3-F1
#
_cell.length_a   1.000
_cell.length_b   1.000
_cell.length_c   1.000
_cell.angle_alpha   90.00
_cell.angle_beta   90.00
_cell.angle_gamma   90.00
#
_symmetry.space_group_name_H-M   'P 1'
#
loop_
_entity.id
_entity.type
_entity.pdbx_description
1 polymer ?
#
loop_
_entity_poly.entity_id
_entity_poly.type
_entity_poly.pdbx_seq_one_letter_code
_entity_poly.pdbx_strand_id
1 'polypeptide(L)'
;MEELIAYTICFAFILFGIKESINLLNTHKNIKYPINRTLYYLSILLSFLIINSNLNTILADIIKISSNYFAFYTIRNELIRILLLVLIYFIVHFIIYTLLKFVVKLLYLYKISQKKISIFISGILGGIKGIIVTLIMFIGIVIFNVTIGRNFPINIFSNISGYSMIYDTISQNFNSSNSKIIYSDENKYIPTSNVLIYYNGVTLEDGVKSNNEINNKAIEITKYKESDLEKAKSLYVWIGSNIEYDFDKAYKTLNNESSGNSGATEAWITRKGICFDYACLYVAMARAVDLKVRLVTGSAYDGTQYGPHAWNEVYLEKEERWVPIDPTFYMAGNYFDNSNFYDDHIKEMIAGEW
;
A
#
# COMPACT_ATOMS: atom_id res chain seq x y z
N MET A 1 -4.07 6.12 32.18
CA MET A 1 -4.72 7.45 32.12
C MET A 1 -5.35 7.68 30.76
N GLU A 2 -4.64 7.41 29.66
CA GLU A 2 -5.14 7.53 28.28
C GLU A 2 -6.37 6.68 27.98
N GLU A 3 -6.39 5.44 28.45
CA GLU A 3 -7.54 4.54 28.27
C GLU A 3 -8.83 5.09 28.92
N LEU A 4 -8.74 5.63 30.13
CA LEU A 4 -9.87 6.26 30.81
C LEU A 4 -10.37 7.49 30.04
N ILE A 5 -9.46 8.27 29.45
CA ILE A 5 -9.79 9.42 28.60
C ILE A 5 -10.55 8.96 27.35
N ALA A 6 -10.08 7.90 26.69
CA ALA A 6 -10.69 7.33 25.50
C ALA A 6 -12.15 6.88 25.75
N TYR A 7 -12.38 6.11 26.82
CA TYR A 7 -13.73 5.69 27.21
C TYR A 7 -14.64 6.87 27.59
N THR A 8 -14.07 7.89 28.25
CA THR A 8 -14.80 9.11 28.62
C THR A 8 -15.27 9.86 27.38
N ILE A 9 -14.43 9.99 26.36
CA ILE A 9 -14.78 10.63 25.07
C ILE A 9 -15.91 9.84 24.39
N CYS A 10 -15.79 8.53 24.28
CA CYS A 10 -16.81 7.67 23.68
C CYS A 10 -18.16 7.78 24.42
N PHE A 11 -18.12 7.79 25.76
CA PHE A 11 -19.31 7.94 26.58
C PHE A 11 -19.95 9.33 26.43
N ALA A 12 -19.15 10.38 26.29
CA ALA A 12 -19.62 11.73 26.05
C ALA A 12 -20.40 11.84 24.72
N PHE A 13 -19.95 11.18 23.65
CA PHE A 13 -20.69 11.12 22.38
C PHE A 13 -22.06 10.45 22.52
N ILE A 14 -22.15 9.37 23.31
CA ILE A 14 -23.41 8.68 23.60
C ILE A 14 -24.36 9.60 24.37
N LEU A 15 -23.90 10.23 25.45
CA LEU A 15 -24.71 11.16 26.24
C LEU A 15 -25.19 12.36 25.42
N PHE A 16 -24.29 12.94 24.62
CA PHE A 16 -24.64 14.04 23.72
C PHE A 16 -25.68 13.57 22.69
N GLY A 17 -25.51 12.37 22.14
CA GLY A 17 -26.45 11.75 21.21
C GLY A 17 -27.85 11.60 21.77
N ILE A 18 -27.97 11.09 23.00
CA ILE A 18 -29.22 10.96 23.76
C ILE A 18 -29.86 12.33 23.98
N LYS A 19 -29.09 13.29 24.50
CA LYS A 19 -29.58 14.65 24.80
C LYS A 19 -30.11 15.36 23.54
N GLU A 20 -29.34 15.34 22.45
CA GLU A 20 -29.76 15.96 21.18
C GLU A 20 -31.04 15.30 20.64
N SER A 21 -31.14 13.96 20.70
CA SER A 21 -32.30 13.22 20.20
C SER A 21 -33.58 13.59 20.97
N ILE A 22 -33.53 13.61 22.30
CA ILE A 22 -34.67 14.00 23.13
C ILE A 22 -35.06 15.46 22.89
N ASN A 23 -34.07 16.34 22.70
CA ASN A 23 -34.33 17.73 22.35
C ASN A 23 -35.04 17.85 20.99
N LEU A 24 -34.59 17.13 19.96
CA LEU A 24 -35.24 17.05 18.64
C LEU A 24 -36.69 16.58 18.73
N LEU A 25 -36.98 15.60 19.58
CA LEU A 25 -38.34 15.15 19.84
C LEU A 25 -39.17 16.27 20.47
N ASN A 26 -38.64 16.95 21.49
CA ASN A 26 -39.36 17.97 22.24
C ASN A 26 -39.65 19.22 21.40
N THR A 27 -38.69 19.66 20.58
CA THR A 27 -38.83 20.85 19.73
C THR A 27 -39.90 20.64 18.65
N HIS A 28 -39.87 19.49 17.97
CA HIS A 28 -40.78 19.22 16.84
C HIS A 28 -42.03 18.42 17.22
N LYS A 29 -42.12 17.94 18.47
CA LYS A 29 -43.19 17.08 18.99
C LYS A 29 -43.46 15.85 18.11
N ASN A 30 -42.44 15.33 17.42
CA ASN A 30 -42.59 14.25 16.47
C ASN A 30 -41.33 13.36 16.40
N ILE A 31 -41.51 12.06 16.60
CA ILE A 31 -40.42 11.06 16.63
C ILE A 31 -39.72 10.88 15.27
N LYS A 32 -40.37 11.31 14.18
CA LYS A 32 -39.80 11.32 12.83
C LYS A 32 -38.44 12.03 12.76
N TYR A 33 -38.24 13.08 13.56
CA TYR A 33 -36.99 13.86 13.53
C TYR A 33 -35.82 13.10 14.16
N PRO A 34 -35.91 12.58 15.41
CA PRO A 34 -34.93 11.64 15.96
C PRO A 34 -34.60 10.47 15.03
N ILE A 35 -35.63 9.86 14.44
CA ILE A 35 -35.46 8.72 13.51
C ILE A 35 -34.67 9.16 12.28
N ASN A 36 -35.13 10.20 11.56
CA ASN A 36 -34.46 10.67 10.35
C ASN A 36 -33.02 11.13 10.59
N ARG A 37 -32.74 11.71 11.75
CA ARG A 37 -31.39 12.13 12.14
C ARG A 37 -30.49 10.92 12.36
N THR A 38 -31.00 9.90 13.06
CA THR A 38 -30.27 8.64 13.29
C THR A 38 -30.00 7.91 11.98
N LEU A 39 -31.00 7.81 11.10
CA LEU A 39 -30.84 7.21 9.77
C LEU A 39 -29.82 7.93 8.90
N TYR A 40 -29.68 9.25 9.04
CA TYR A 40 -28.71 10.04 8.29
C TYR A 40 -27.27 9.71 8.68
N TYR A 41 -26.97 9.62 9.98
CA TYR A 41 -25.65 9.17 10.43
C TYR A 41 -25.39 7.71 10.08
N LEU A 42 -26.41 6.86 10.20
CA LEU A 42 -26.31 5.46 9.77
C LEU A 42 -25.98 5.35 8.27
N SER A 43 -26.61 6.17 7.42
CA SER A 43 -26.30 6.15 5.99
C SER A 43 -24.91 6.68 5.69
N ILE A 44 -24.37 7.65 6.44
CA ILE A 44 -22.95 8.05 6.32
C ILE A 44 -22.04 6.84 6.56
N LEU A 45 -22.23 6.15 7.69
CA LEU A 45 -21.40 5.01 8.07
C LEU A 45 -21.50 3.88 7.04
N LEU A 46 -22.72 3.51 6.63
CA LEU A 46 -22.94 2.45 5.64
C LEU A 46 -22.36 2.80 4.26
N SER A 47 -22.49 4.06 3.81
CA SER A 47 -21.87 4.51 2.56
C SER A 47 -20.37 4.38 2.58
N PHE A 48 -19.74 4.79 3.69
CA PHE A 48 -18.31 4.63 3.86
C PHE A 48 -17.89 3.16 3.77
N LEU A 49 -18.57 2.28 4.52
CA LEU A 49 -18.25 0.84 4.53
C LEU A 49 -18.41 0.21 3.14
N ILE A 50 -19.50 0.52 2.42
CA ILE A 50 -19.74 -0.03 1.08
C ILE A 50 -18.67 0.45 0.08
N ILE A 51 -18.31 1.73 0.12
CA ILE A 51 -17.27 2.26 -0.77
C ILE A 51 -15.92 1.65 -0.42
N ASN A 52 -15.57 1.59 0.86
CA ASN A 52 -14.30 1.04 1.31
C ASN A 52 -14.14 -0.44 0.91
N SER A 53 -15.19 -1.25 1.07
CA SER A 53 -15.16 -2.67 0.66
C SER A 53 -15.03 -2.89 -0.84
N ASN A 54 -15.37 -1.90 -1.67
CA ASN A 54 -15.31 -1.98 -3.14
C ASN A 54 -14.33 -0.95 -3.72
N LEU A 55 -13.41 -0.43 -2.90
CA LEU A 55 -12.61 0.74 -3.24
C LEU A 55 -11.78 0.50 -4.49
N ASN A 56 -11.13 -0.65 -4.61
CA ASN A 56 -10.29 -1.01 -5.75
C ASN A 56 -11.08 -1.02 -7.07
N THR A 57 -12.27 -1.63 -7.08
CA THR A 57 -13.13 -1.67 -8.28
C THR A 57 -13.63 -0.28 -8.65
N ILE A 58 -14.08 0.50 -7.66
CA ILE A 58 -14.53 1.87 -7.87
C ILE A 58 -13.41 2.74 -8.43
N LEU A 59 -12.19 2.63 -7.89
CA LEU A 59 -11.03 3.36 -8.38
C LEU A 59 -10.67 2.96 -9.81
N ALA A 60 -10.71 1.67 -10.16
CA ALA A 60 -10.47 1.19 -11.53
C ALA A 60 -11.48 1.78 -12.54
N ASP A 61 -12.77 1.81 -12.18
CA ASP A 61 -13.82 2.42 -13.00
C ASP A 61 -13.63 3.94 -13.14
N ILE A 62 -13.29 4.63 -12.04
CA ILE A 62 -12.96 6.06 -12.05
C ILE A 62 -11.76 6.33 -12.97
N ILE A 63 -10.71 5.50 -12.92
CA ILE A 63 -9.53 5.64 -13.77
C ILE A 63 -9.95 5.51 -15.24
N LYS A 64 -10.71 4.48 -15.60
CA LYS A 64 -11.21 4.25 -16.97
C LYS A 64 -12.07 5.41 -17.49
N ILE A 65 -12.93 5.97 -16.64
CA ILE A 65 -13.74 7.14 -17.00
C ILE A 65 -12.84 8.38 -17.16
N SER A 66 -11.92 8.61 -16.23
CA SER A 66 -11.02 9.77 -16.28
C SER A 66 -10.13 9.75 -17.53
N SER A 67 -9.59 8.59 -17.90
CA SER A 67 -8.70 8.44 -19.06
C SER A 67 -9.42 8.62 -20.40
N ASN A 68 -10.67 8.17 -20.50
CA ASN A 68 -11.43 8.22 -21.75
C ASN A 68 -11.99 9.63 -22.06
N TYR A 69 -12.28 10.42 -21.02
CA TYR A 69 -12.97 11.71 -21.19
C TYR A 69 -12.12 12.93 -20.86
N PHE A 70 -11.02 12.79 -20.09
CA PHE A 70 -10.22 13.91 -19.59
C PHE A 70 -8.71 13.69 -19.84
N ALA A 71 -8.29 13.74 -21.11
CA ALA A 71 -6.88 13.63 -21.50
C ALA A 71 -6.09 14.92 -21.22
N PHE A 72 -5.72 15.17 -19.96
CA PHE A 72 -4.94 16.35 -19.57
C PHE A 72 -3.78 16.03 -18.61
N TYR A 73 -2.91 17.03 -18.39
CA TYR A 73 -1.68 16.97 -17.58
C TYR A 73 -1.91 16.34 -16.19
N THR A 74 -0.91 15.61 -15.69
CA THR A 74 -0.96 14.61 -14.61
C THR A 74 -1.62 15.07 -13.31
N ILE A 75 -1.34 16.29 -12.83
CA ILE A 75 -1.89 16.83 -11.58
C ILE A 75 -3.42 17.03 -11.65
N ARG A 76 -3.93 17.33 -12.85
CA ARG A 76 -5.36 17.57 -13.04
C ARG A 76 -6.18 16.29 -12.98
N ASN A 77 -5.57 15.15 -13.32
CA ASN A 77 -6.23 13.85 -13.32
C ASN A 77 -6.46 13.34 -11.89
N GLU A 78 -5.52 13.54 -10.98
CA GLU A 78 -5.69 13.16 -9.56
C GLU A 78 -6.82 13.94 -8.87
N LEU A 79 -6.89 15.26 -9.11
CA LEU A 79 -7.99 16.09 -8.60
C LEU A 79 -9.35 15.64 -9.14
N ILE A 80 -9.42 15.30 -10.44
CA ILE A 80 -10.65 14.77 -11.06
C ILE A 80 -11.05 13.43 -10.44
N ARG A 81 -10.09 12.52 -10.20
CA ARG A 81 -10.34 11.21 -9.57
C ARG A 81 -10.87 11.35 -8.14
N ILE A 82 -10.29 12.25 -7.35
CA ILE A 82 -10.79 12.56 -6.00
C ILE A 82 -12.21 13.14 -6.06
N LEU A 83 -12.46 14.09 -6.98
CA LEU A 83 -13.79 14.68 -7.16
C LEU A 83 -14.84 13.64 -7.56
N LEU A 84 -14.50 12.72 -8.46
CA LEU A 84 -15.38 11.62 -8.87
C LEU A 84 -15.68 10.66 -7.71
N LEU A 85 -14.68 10.31 -6.91
CA LEU A 85 -14.88 9.47 -5.72
C LEU A 85 -15.81 10.14 -4.70
N VAL A 86 -15.62 11.44 -4.44
CA VAL A 86 -16.49 12.23 -3.57
C VAL A 86 -17.93 12.28 -4.11
N LEU A 87 -18.09 12.45 -5.43
CA LEU A 87 -19.40 12.45 -6.07
C LEU A 87 -20.10 11.09 -5.91
N ILE A 88 -19.39 9.99 -6.18
CA ILE A 88 -19.90 8.62 -6.00
C ILE A 88 -20.33 8.41 -4.55
N TYR A 89 -19.55 8.89 -3.58
CA TYR A 89 -19.92 8.82 -2.16
C TYR A 89 -21.24 9.51 -1.87
N PHE A 90 -21.45 10.74 -2.37
CA PHE A 90 -22.71 11.45 -2.17
C PHE A 90 -23.90 10.74 -2.83
N ILE A 91 -23.70 10.13 -4.00
CA ILE A 91 -24.74 9.35 -4.69
C ILE A 91 -25.12 8.11 -3.86
N VAL A 92 -24.13 7.32 -3.44
CA VAL A 92 -24.34 6.12 -2.60
C VAL A 92 -25.03 6.50 -1.29
N HIS A 93 -24.59 7.59 -0.65
CA HIS A 93 -25.20 8.12 0.57
C HIS A 93 -26.65 8.52 0.39
N PHE A 94 -26.96 9.24 -0.69
CA PHE A 94 -28.33 9.64 -0.99
C PHE A 94 -29.25 8.43 -1.22
N ILE A 95 -28.77 7.41 -1.96
CA ILE A 95 -29.51 6.18 -2.22
C ILE A 95 -29.80 5.43 -0.91
N ILE A 96 -28.76 5.17 -0.10
CA ILE A 96 -28.90 4.43 1.16
C ILE A 96 -29.84 5.18 2.12
N TYR A 97 -29.69 6.50 2.26
CA TYR A 97 -30.55 7.30 3.12
C TYR A 97 -32.02 7.23 2.71
N THR A 98 -32.28 7.26 1.40
CA THR A 98 -33.63 7.16 0.83
C THR A 98 -34.24 5.78 1.08
N LEU A 99 -33.45 4.71 0.88
CA LEU A 99 -33.86 3.33 1.16
C LEU A 99 -34.19 3.11 2.64
N LEU A 100 -33.32 3.56 3.54
CA LEU A 100 -33.54 3.46 4.99
C LEU A 100 -34.83 4.19 5.42
N LYS A 101 -35.07 5.40 4.89
CA LYS A 101 -36.31 6.13 5.14
C LYS A 101 -37.55 5.40 4.63
N PHE A 102 -37.45 4.76 3.47
CA PHE A 102 -38.53 3.97 2.89
C PHE A 102 -38.87 2.76 3.77
N VAL A 103 -37.87 2.02 4.26
CA VAL A 103 -38.05 0.89 5.18
C VAL A 103 -38.74 1.33 6.48
N VAL A 104 -38.27 2.43 7.09
CA VAL A 104 -38.90 2.96 8.32
C VAL A 104 -40.34 3.40 8.08
N LYS A 105 -40.65 3.95 6.90
CA LYS A 105 -42.03 4.31 6.53
C LYS A 105 -42.92 3.07 6.45
N LEU A 106 -42.44 1.96 5.87
CA LEU A 106 -43.18 0.69 5.81
C LEU A 106 -43.47 0.11 7.20
N LEU A 107 -42.54 0.25 8.14
CA LEU A 107 -42.67 -0.24 9.51
C LEU A 107 -43.60 0.62 10.39
N TYR A 108 -44.24 1.67 9.85
CA TYR A 108 -45.15 2.58 10.56
C TYR A 108 -44.57 3.22 11.84
N LEU A 109 -43.24 3.28 11.96
CA LEU A 109 -42.55 3.80 13.16
C LEU A 109 -42.87 5.27 13.46
N TYR A 110 -43.38 6.02 12.48
CA TYR A 110 -43.82 7.41 12.65
C TYR A 110 -45.17 7.58 13.37
N LYS A 111 -45.98 6.51 13.51
CA LYS A 111 -47.31 6.59 14.14
C LYS A 111 -47.29 6.50 15.67
N ILE A 112 -46.12 6.37 16.30
CA ILE A 112 -46.00 6.28 17.76
C ILE A 112 -46.42 7.62 18.37
N SER A 113 -47.58 7.64 19.03
CA SER A 113 -48.21 8.86 19.56
C SER A 113 -48.02 9.04 21.07
N GLN A 114 -47.72 7.97 21.81
CA GLN A 114 -47.58 8.07 23.26
C GLN A 114 -46.28 8.80 23.64
N LYS A 115 -46.42 9.90 24.39
CA LYS A 115 -45.31 10.80 24.75
C LYS A 115 -44.19 10.10 25.53
N LYS A 116 -44.52 9.29 26.54
CA LYS A 116 -43.53 8.55 27.34
C LYS A 116 -42.74 7.55 26.50
N ILE A 117 -43.43 6.78 25.66
CA ILE A 117 -42.82 5.81 24.73
C ILE A 117 -41.91 6.53 23.73
N SER A 118 -42.36 7.67 23.20
CA SER A 118 -41.58 8.45 22.23
C SER A 118 -40.27 8.98 22.82
N ILE A 119 -40.28 9.45 24.07
CA ILE A 119 -39.07 9.92 24.78
C ILE A 119 -38.10 8.75 24.98
N PHE A 120 -38.60 7.60 25.42
CA PHE A 120 -37.77 6.40 25.61
C PHE A 120 -37.10 5.95 24.31
N ILE A 121 -37.88 5.81 23.23
CA ILE A 121 -37.36 5.44 21.90
C ILE A 121 -36.38 6.48 21.39
N SER A 122 -36.68 7.77 21.56
CA SER A 122 -35.77 8.86 21.18
C SER A 122 -34.45 8.78 21.95
N GLY A 123 -34.46 8.44 23.24
CA GLY A 123 -33.26 8.17 24.01
C GLY A 123 -32.42 7.04 23.40
N ILE A 124 -33.03 5.89 23.10
CA ILE A 124 -32.36 4.75 22.46
C ILE A 124 -31.75 5.16 21.11
N LEU A 125 -32.52 5.82 20.25
CA LEU A 125 -32.05 6.30 18.95
C LEU A 125 -30.85 7.26 19.10
N GLY A 126 -30.89 8.12 20.12
CA GLY A 126 -29.80 9.03 20.43
C GLY A 126 -28.52 8.30 20.87
N GLY A 127 -28.65 7.24 21.67
CA GLY A 127 -27.53 6.39 22.06
C GLY A 127 -26.92 5.65 20.87
N ILE A 128 -27.76 5.04 20.02
CA ILE A 128 -27.32 4.38 18.77
C ILE A 128 -26.59 5.37 17.87
N LYS A 129 -27.14 6.57 17.67
CA LYS A 129 -26.49 7.63 16.89
C LYS A 129 -25.14 8.04 17.50
N GLY A 130 -25.04 8.14 18.83
CA GLY A 130 -23.77 8.42 19.51
C GLY A 130 -22.71 7.37 19.20
N ILE A 131 -23.07 6.08 19.24
CA ILE A 131 -22.19 4.97 18.84
C ILE A 131 -21.76 5.11 17.38
N ILE A 132 -22.69 5.38 16.46
CA ILE A 132 -22.41 5.57 15.04
C ILE A 132 -21.40 6.71 14.82
N VAL A 133 -21.58 7.84 15.51
CA VAL A 133 -20.65 8.98 15.42
C VAL A 133 -19.26 8.60 15.92
N THR A 134 -19.17 7.84 17.00
CA THR A 134 -17.89 7.30 17.48
C THR A 134 -17.21 6.40 16.44
N LEU A 135 -17.96 5.52 15.76
CA LEU A 135 -17.42 4.67 14.71
C LEU A 135 -16.92 5.50 13.50
N ILE A 136 -17.67 6.53 13.10
CA ILE A 136 -17.24 7.45 12.03
C ILE A 136 -15.95 8.20 12.43
N MET A 137 -15.84 8.63 13.69
CA MET A 137 -14.63 9.25 14.21
C MET A 137 -13.44 8.27 14.18
N PHE A 138 -13.63 7.03 14.62
CA PHE A 138 -12.60 6.00 14.55
C PHE A 138 -12.11 5.79 13.13
N ILE A 139 -13.03 5.66 12.16
CA ILE A 139 -12.69 5.57 10.74
C ILE A 139 -11.80 6.75 10.30
N GLY A 140 -12.16 7.99 10.65
CA GLY A 140 -11.38 9.17 10.29
C GLY A 140 -9.96 9.16 10.89
N ILE A 141 -9.84 8.74 12.15
CA ILE A 141 -8.53 8.63 12.83
C ILE A 141 -7.69 7.51 12.20
N VAL A 142 -8.29 6.36 11.89
CA VAL A 142 -7.60 5.25 11.23
C VAL A 142 -7.09 5.69 9.85
N ILE A 143 -7.92 6.34 9.03
CA ILE A 143 -7.49 6.86 7.72
C ILE A 143 -6.35 7.86 7.90
N PHE A 144 -6.44 8.78 8.85
CA PHE A 144 -5.37 9.71 9.15
C PHE A 144 -4.07 8.97 9.50
N ASN A 145 -4.10 8.03 10.44
CA ASN A 145 -2.94 7.26 10.88
C ASN A 145 -2.30 6.45 9.73
N VAL A 146 -3.11 5.90 8.82
CA VAL A 146 -2.64 5.10 7.67
C VAL A 146 -2.14 5.98 6.50
N THR A 147 -2.51 7.26 6.45
CA THR A 147 -2.16 8.18 5.36
C THR A 147 -1.17 9.27 5.79
N ILE A 148 -1.66 10.41 6.27
CA ILE A 148 -0.89 11.63 6.59
C ILE A 148 -0.17 11.48 7.94
N GLY A 149 -0.81 10.81 8.89
CA GLY A 149 -0.40 10.67 10.28
C GLY A 149 0.59 9.54 10.57
N ARG A 150 1.19 8.90 9.55
CA ARG A 150 2.11 7.75 9.76
C ARG A 150 3.26 8.07 10.72
N ASN A 151 3.79 9.29 10.67
CA ASN A 151 4.89 9.75 11.51
C ASN A 151 4.44 10.33 12.86
N PHE A 152 3.13 10.52 13.06
CA PHE A 152 2.54 11.10 14.25
C PHE A 152 1.15 10.47 14.51
N PRO A 153 1.09 9.16 14.77
CA PRO A 153 -0.18 8.45 14.87
C PRO A 153 -0.94 8.84 16.14
N ILE A 154 -2.25 8.98 16.01
CA ILE A 154 -3.15 9.20 17.13
C ILE A 154 -3.56 7.83 17.68
N ASN A 155 -2.92 7.41 18.77
CA ASN A 155 -3.12 6.08 19.37
C ASN A 155 -4.06 6.07 20.58
N ILE A 156 -4.72 7.19 20.89
CA ILE A 156 -5.53 7.33 22.11
C ILE A 156 -6.66 6.29 22.22
N PHE A 157 -7.14 5.75 21.10
CA PHE A 157 -8.22 4.75 21.05
C PHE A 157 -7.74 3.32 20.79
N SER A 158 -6.43 3.06 20.72
CA SER A 158 -5.87 1.74 20.34
C SER A 158 -6.33 0.58 21.23
N ASN A 159 -6.61 0.87 22.50
CA ASN A 159 -7.03 -0.14 23.47
C ASN A 159 -8.54 -0.48 23.39
N ILE A 160 -9.31 0.24 22.56
CA ILE A 160 -10.72 -0.05 22.35
C ILE A 160 -10.85 -1.11 21.25
N SER A 161 -11.43 -2.26 21.58
CA SER A 161 -11.61 -3.38 20.63
C SER A 161 -12.35 -2.99 19.34
N GLY A 162 -13.37 -2.12 19.44
CA GLY A 162 -14.08 -1.60 18.28
C GLY A 162 -13.20 -0.74 17.37
N TYR A 163 -12.23 -0.02 17.93
CA TYR A 163 -11.25 0.74 17.16
C TYR A 163 -10.24 -0.18 16.48
N SER A 164 -9.69 -1.17 17.21
CA SER A 164 -8.71 -2.11 16.64
C SER A 164 -9.30 -2.90 15.47
N MET A 165 -10.55 -3.36 15.58
CA MET A 165 -11.24 -4.07 14.49
C MET A 165 -11.39 -3.20 13.22
N ILE A 166 -11.71 -1.91 13.37
CA ILE A 166 -11.77 -0.96 12.26
C ILE A 166 -10.37 -0.73 11.68
N TYR A 167 -9.37 -0.55 12.55
CA TYR A 167 -7.98 -0.36 12.14
C TYR A 167 -7.48 -1.53 11.29
N ASP A 168 -7.70 -2.77 11.74
CA ASP A 168 -7.30 -3.98 11.02
C ASP A 168 -8.01 -4.10 9.67
N THR A 169 -9.33 -3.84 9.62
CA THR A 169 -10.11 -3.93 8.38
C THR A 169 -9.68 -2.89 7.35
N ILE A 170 -9.44 -1.65 7.77
CA ILE A 170 -9.05 -0.57 6.86
C ILE A 170 -7.59 -0.73 6.45
N SER A 171 -6.69 -1.01 7.40
CA SER A 171 -5.27 -1.22 7.11
C SER A 171 -5.05 -2.42 6.18
N GLN A 172 -5.82 -3.50 6.33
CA GLN A 172 -5.81 -4.60 5.36
C GLN A 172 -6.21 -4.15 3.95
N ASN A 173 -7.13 -3.20 3.80
CA ASN A 173 -7.50 -2.69 2.47
C ASN A 173 -6.44 -1.76 1.87
N PHE A 174 -5.77 -0.94 2.69
CA PHE A 174 -4.61 -0.16 2.23
C PHE A 174 -3.41 -1.05 1.89
N ASN A 175 -3.22 -2.14 2.65
CA ASN A 175 -2.18 -3.14 2.38
C ASN A 175 -2.58 -4.12 1.27
N SER A 176 -3.88 -4.31 0.98
CA SER A 176 -4.39 -5.12 -0.13
C SER A 176 -4.55 -4.34 -1.43
N SER A 177 -4.61 -3.01 -1.39
CA SER A 177 -4.26 -2.19 -2.56
C SER A 177 -2.79 -2.38 -2.96
N ASN A 178 -1.96 -2.96 -2.08
CA ASN A 178 -0.63 -3.50 -2.38
C ASN A 178 -0.59 -5.04 -2.39
N SER A 179 -1.72 -5.76 -2.23
CA SER A 179 -1.74 -7.19 -2.46
C SER A 179 -1.66 -7.41 -3.96
N LYS A 180 -0.43 -7.66 -4.42
CA LYS A 180 -0.08 -8.87 -5.15
C LYS A 180 -1.30 -9.36 -5.94
N ILE A 181 -1.39 -8.94 -7.21
CA ILE A 181 -2.07 -9.76 -8.22
C ILE A 181 -1.28 -11.07 -8.24
N ILE A 182 -1.64 -11.97 -7.33
CA ILE A 182 -1.23 -13.35 -7.35
C ILE A 182 -2.02 -13.90 -8.52
N TYR A 183 -1.34 -14.01 -9.65
CA TYR A 183 -1.70 -15.04 -10.60
C TYR A 183 -1.60 -16.35 -9.83
N SER A 184 -2.76 -16.90 -9.51
CA SER A 184 -2.88 -18.29 -9.13
C SER A 184 -2.44 -19.11 -10.33
N ASP A 185 -1.16 -19.45 -10.38
CA ASP A 185 -0.74 -20.72 -10.90
C ASP A 185 0.03 -21.42 -9.78
N GLU A 186 -0.74 -22.10 -8.94
CA GLU A 186 -0.27 -23.33 -8.31
C GLU A 186 0.13 -24.29 -9.44
N ASN A 187 1.36 -24.19 -9.91
CA ASN A 187 2.06 -25.31 -10.47
C ASN A 187 3.55 -25.10 -10.29
N LYS A 188 4.09 -25.92 -9.38
CA LYS A 188 5.44 -26.46 -9.34
C LYS A 188 6.13 -26.41 -10.71
N TYR A 189 6.72 -25.28 -11.08
CA TYR A 189 7.46 -25.13 -12.34
C TYR A 189 8.95 -25.31 -12.05
N ILE A 190 9.41 -26.54 -12.27
CA ILE A 190 10.81 -26.79 -12.60
C ILE A 190 10.90 -26.52 -14.10
N PRO A 191 11.56 -25.45 -14.59
CA PRO A 191 11.61 -25.22 -16.02
C PRO A 191 12.68 -26.14 -16.63
N THR A 192 12.23 -27.26 -17.17
CA THR A 192 12.85 -27.84 -18.35
C THR A 192 12.59 -26.91 -19.54
N SER A 193 13.63 -26.24 -20.02
CA SER A 193 13.83 -25.55 -21.31
C SER A 193 12.75 -24.58 -21.83
N ASN A 194 13.16 -23.32 -22.02
CA ASN A 194 12.62 -22.30 -22.95
C ASN A 194 11.28 -21.61 -22.61
N VAL A 195 11.11 -21.12 -21.37
CA VAL A 195 10.13 -20.05 -21.09
C VAL A 195 10.90 -18.73 -20.94
N LEU A 196 10.65 -17.76 -21.83
CA LEU A 196 11.21 -16.41 -21.76
C LEU A 196 10.49 -15.63 -20.65
N ILE A 197 11.18 -15.37 -19.54
CA ILE A 197 10.68 -14.55 -18.43
C ILE A 197 11.08 -13.10 -18.68
N TYR A 198 10.10 -12.20 -18.69
CA TYR A 198 10.32 -10.76 -18.87
C TYR A 198 10.25 -10.04 -17.52
N TYR A 199 11.28 -9.25 -17.23
CA TYR A 199 11.38 -8.34 -16.10
C TYR A 199 11.39 -6.92 -16.65
N ASN A 200 10.42 -6.09 -16.25
CA ASN A 200 10.29 -4.71 -16.73
C ASN A 200 10.27 -4.59 -18.27
N GLY A 201 9.74 -5.60 -18.97
CA GLY A 201 9.69 -5.62 -20.43
C GLY A 201 10.97 -6.10 -21.13
N VAL A 202 12.00 -6.55 -20.41
CA VAL A 202 13.21 -7.16 -20.99
C VAL A 202 13.41 -8.59 -20.49
N THR A 203 14.03 -9.45 -21.29
CA THR A 203 14.40 -10.81 -20.84
C THR A 203 15.52 -10.74 -19.81
N LEU A 204 15.71 -11.80 -19.02
CA LEU A 204 16.83 -11.84 -18.08
C LEU A 204 18.18 -11.80 -18.81
N GLU A 205 18.31 -12.52 -19.92
CA GLU A 205 19.51 -12.58 -20.75
C GLU A 205 19.85 -11.21 -21.36
N ASP A 206 18.84 -10.48 -21.85
CA ASP A 206 19.03 -9.11 -22.36
C ASP A 206 19.32 -8.13 -21.22
N GLY A 207 18.66 -8.29 -20.07
CA GLY A 207 18.84 -7.46 -18.89
C GLY A 207 20.28 -7.50 -18.38
N VAL A 208 20.90 -8.68 -18.32
CA VAL A 208 22.28 -8.85 -17.84
C VAL A 208 23.34 -8.66 -18.93
N LYS A 209 22.95 -8.22 -20.14
CA LYS A 209 23.88 -8.02 -21.25
C LYS A 209 24.87 -6.91 -20.93
N SER A 210 26.15 -7.25 -20.98
CA SER A 210 27.26 -6.32 -20.76
C SER A 210 27.82 -5.76 -22.07
N ASN A 211 28.74 -4.80 -21.95
CA ASN A 211 29.53 -4.22 -23.04
C ASN A 211 30.97 -3.94 -22.59
N ASN A 212 31.84 -3.49 -23.50
CA ASN A 212 33.25 -3.23 -23.19
C ASN A 212 33.45 -2.14 -22.12
N GLU A 213 32.58 -1.13 -22.05
CA GLU A 213 32.70 -0.05 -21.05
C GLU A 213 32.41 -0.56 -19.64
N ILE A 214 31.32 -1.33 -19.48
CA ILE A 214 30.94 -1.98 -18.21
C ILE A 214 32.05 -2.94 -17.77
N ASN A 215 32.53 -3.79 -18.68
CA ASN A 215 33.58 -4.76 -18.39
C ASN A 215 34.88 -4.08 -17.97
N ASN A 216 35.34 -3.09 -18.74
CA ASN A 216 36.58 -2.36 -18.43
C ASN A 216 36.48 -1.61 -17.10
N LYS A 217 35.31 -1.04 -16.78
CA LYS A 217 35.09 -0.37 -15.48
C LYS A 217 35.14 -1.37 -14.33
N ALA A 218 34.55 -2.55 -14.48
CA ALA A 218 34.62 -3.60 -13.46
C ALA A 218 36.08 -4.04 -13.20
N ILE A 219 36.85 -4.26 -14.28
CA ILE A 219 38.29 -4.58 -14.20
C ILE A 219 39.07 -3.43 -13.53
N GLU A 220 38.77 -2.17 -13.86
CA GLU A 220 39.40 -1.00 -13.26
C GLU A 220 39.15 -0.92 -11.74
N ILE A 221 37.89 -1.05 -11.31
CA ILE A 221 37.49 -0.99 -9.89
C ILE A 221 38.15 -2.12 -9.08
N THR A 222 38.36 -3.27 -9.70
CA THR A 222 38.85 -4.49 -9.04
C THR A 222 40.35 -4.74 -9.22
N LYS A 223 41.07 -3.90 -9.97
CA LYS A 223 42.47 -4.10 -10.38
C LYS A 223 43.46 -4.45 -9.26
N TYR A 224 43.20 -3.97 -8.04
CA TYR A 224 44.06 -4.17 -6.87
C TYR A 224 43.36 -4.94 -5.75
N LYS A 225 42.33 -5.73 -6.08
CA LYS A 225 41.57 -6.55 -5.12
C LYS A 225 42.03 -7.99 -5.24
N GLU A 226 42.48 -8.57 -4.13
CA GLU A 226 43.08 -9.89 -4.12
C GLU A 226 42.05 -10.99 -3.84
N SER A 227 40.96 -10.64 -3.17
CA SER A 227 39.89 -11.59 -2.81
C SER A 227 38.57 -11.31 -3.53
N ASP A 228 37.78 -12.35 -3.72
CA ASP A 228 36.45 -12.25 -4.32
C ASP A 228 35.50 -11.39 -3.49
N LEU A 229 35.62 -11.44 -2.16
CA LEU A 229 34.90 -10.57 -1.23
C LEU A 229 35.22 -9.10 -1.48
N GLU A 230 36.50 -8.76 -1.65
CA GLU A 230 36.93 -7.39 -1.93
C GLU A 230 36.49 -6.90 -3.30
N LYS A 231 36.55 -7.76 -4.32
CA LYS A 231 36.01 -7.46 -5.65
C LYS A 231 34.51 -7.18 -5.57
N ALA A 232 33.75 -8.11 -4.98
CA ALA A 232 32.31 -8.01 -4.80
C ALA A 232 31.92 -6.72 -4.06
N LYS A 233 32.60 -6.42 -2.94
CA LYS A 233 32.36 -5.20 -2.17
C LYS A 233 32.67 -3.93 -2.97
N SER A 234 33.74 -3.94 -3.76
CA SER A 234 34.12 -2.77 -4.57
C SER A 234 33.11 -2.49 -5.68
N LEU A 235 32.55 -3.54 -6.31
CA LEU A 235 31.46 -3.41 -7.27
C LEU A 235 30.17 -2.89 -6.61
N TYR A 236 29.81 -3.45 -5.45
CA TYR A 236 28.65 -3.02 -4.64
C TYR A 236 28.72 -1.52 -4.32
N VAL A 237 29.86 -1.07 -3.78
CA VAL A 237 30.09 0.34 -3.43
C VAL A 237 30.01 1.23 -4.67
N TRP A 238 30.64 0.82 -5.77
CA TRP A 238 30.65 1.64 -6.98
C TRP A 238 29.25 1.78 -7.58
N ILE A 239 28.51 0.69 -7.75
CA ILE A 239 27.15 0.72 -8.30
C ILE A 239 26.25 1.55 -7.39
N GLY A 240 26.22 1.25 -6.09
CA GLY A 240 25.36 1.94 -5.13
C GLY A 240 25.65 3.44 -4.98
N SER A 241 26.86 3.89 -5.33
CA SER A 241 27.24 5.32 -5.29
C SER A 241 27.15 6.04 -6.64
N ASN A 242 27.02 5.32 -7.76
CA ASN A 242 27.06 5.90 -9.10
C ASN A 242 25.76 5.74 -9.91
N ILE A 243 24.79 4.97 -9.39
CA ILE A 243 23.46 4.85 -9.97
C ILE A 243 22.47 5.53 -9.02
N GLU A 244 21.58 6.35 -9.59
CA GLU A 244 20.48 7.01 -8.88
C GLU A 244 19.21 6.17 -9.01
N TYR A 245 18.42 6.07 -7.93
CA TYR A 245 17.17 5.31 -7.96
C TYR A 245 16.10 6.08 -8.75
N ASP A 246 15.51 5.44 -9.74
CA ASP A 246 14.48 6.02 -10.60
C ASP A 246 13.08 5.73 -10.05
N PHE A 247 12.59 6.63 -9.20
CA PHE A 247 11.27 6.52 -8.57
C PHE A 247 10.12 6.55 -9.59
N ASP A 248 10.26 7.30 -10.68
CA ASP A 248 9.23 7.38 -11.73
C ASP A 248 9.14 6.05 -12.50
N LYS A 249 10.29 5.46 -12.82
CA LYS A 249 10.37 4.14 -13.43
C LYS A 249 9.80 3.08 -12.49
N ALA A 250 10.17 3.10 -11.20
CA ALA A 250 9.65 2.17 -10.19
C ALA A 250 8.12 2.24 -10.09
N TYR A 251 7.58 3.46 -10.03
CA TYR A 251 6.14 3.68 -10.00
C TYR A 251 5.45 3.12 -11.26
N LYS A 252 6.00 3.39 -12.45
CA LYS A 252 5.44 2.86 -13.72
C LYS A 252 5.48 1.33 -13.76
N THR A 253 6.61 0.73 -13.38
CA THR A 253 6.80 -0.73 -13.35
C THR A 253 5.80 -1.41 -12.41
N LEU A 254 5.62 -0.90 -11.19
CA LEU A 254 4.67 -1.46 -10.21
C LEU A 254 3.21 -1.36 -10.69
N ASN A 255 2.89 -0.35 -11.50
CA ASN A 255 1.55 -0.15 -12.06
C ASN A 255 1.34 -0.83 -13.43
N ASN A 256 2.27 -1.70 -13.87
CA ASN A 256 2.26 -2.35 -15.19
C ASN A 256 2.18 -1.35 -16.36
N GLU A 257 2.74 -0.16 -16.18
CA GLU A 257 2.91 0.83 -17.25
C GLU A 257 4.25 0.60 -17.98
N SER A 258 4.34 1.05 -19.23
CA SER A 258 5.60 1.04 -19.96
C SER A 258 6.62 1.94 -19.25
N SER A 259 7.66 1.33 -18.71
CA SER A 259 8.70 1.96 -17.89
C SER A 259 9.98 2.26 -18.68
N GLY A 260 9.95 2.09 -20.00
CA GLY A 260 11.10 2.28 -20.88
C GLY A 260 12.04 1.06 -20.90
N ASN A 261 13.29 1.28 -21.30
CA ASN A 261 14.30 0.22 -21.33
C ASN A 261 14.74 -0.16 -19.91
N SER A 262 15.28 -1.37 -19.73
CA SER A 262 15.79 -1.87 -18.44
C SER A 262 17.04 -2.73 -18.66
N GLY A 263 17.83 -2.92 -17.61
CA GLY A 263 19.01 -3.79 -17.59
C GLY A 263 20.32 -3.05 -17.37
N ALA A 264 21.42 -3.80 -17.39
CA ALA A 264 22.77 -3.35 -17.11
C ALA A 264 23.22 -2.20 -18.02
N THR A 265 22.96 -2.32 -19.32
CA THR A 265 23.35 -1.29 -20.30
C THR A 265 22.57 0.00 -20.09
N GLU A 266 21.27 -0.08 -19.78
CA GLU A 266 20.44 1.10 -19.52
C GLU A 266 20.90 1.83 -18.24
N ALA A 267 21.13 1.08 -17.15
CA ALA A 267 21.65 1.62 -15.90
C ALA A 267 23.01 2.29 -16.09
N TRP A 268 23.89 1.67 -16.89
CA TRP A 268 25.21 2.21 -17.21
C TRP A 268 25.13 3.55 -17.94
N ILE A 269 24.29 3.64 -18.97
CA ILE A 269 24.20 4.83 -19.84
C ILE A 269 23.50 5.97 -19.10
N THR A 270 22.36 5.70 -18.47
CA THR A 270 21.52 6.74 -17.86
C THR A 270 21.98 7.12 -16.46
N ARG A 271 22.78 6.25 -15.81
CA ARG A 271 23.10 6.33 -14.38
C ARG A 271 21.87 6.31 -13.49
N LYS A 272 20.76 5.73 -13.99
CA LYS A 272 19.47 5.65 -13.30
C LYS A 272 18.86 4.26 -13.46
N GLY A 273 18.07 3.82 -12.50
CA GLY A 273 17.34 2.57 -12.60
C GLY A 273 16.61 2.18 -11.33
N ILE A 274 15.98 1.01 -11.34
CA ILE A 274 15.32 0.40 -10.18
C ILE A 274 16.04 -0.88 -9.76
N CYS A 275 15.60 -1.55 -8.70
CA CYS A 275 16.29 -2.73 -8.13
C CYS A 275 16.72 -3.78 -9.17
N PHE A 276 15.89 -4.07 -10.16
CA PHE A 276 16.25 -4.97 -11.27
C PHE A 276 17.43 -4.47 -12.12
N ASP A 277 17.48 -3.17 -12.44
CA ASP A 277 18.56 -2.56 -13.23
C ASP A 277 19.89 -2.60 -12.48
N TYR A 278 19.84 -2.31 -11.17
CA TYR A 278 20.98 -2.41 -10.28
C TYR A 278 21.51 -3.85 -10.23
N ALA A 279 20.61 -4.82 -10.03
CA ALA A 279 20.97 -6.23 -9.95
C ALA A 279 21.54 -6.75 -11.27
N CYS A 280 21.00 -6.33 -12.41
CA CYS A 280 21.52 -6.65 -13.73
C CYS A 280 22.92 -6.06 -13.97
N LEU A 281 23.13 -4.78 -13.62
CA LEU A 281 24.43 -4.14 -13.75
C LEU A 281 25.48 -4.84 -12.86
N TYR A 282 25.08 -5.23 -11.65
CA TYR A 282 25.94 -5.99 -10.75
C TYR A 282 26.34 -7.34 -11.36
N VAL A 283 25.39 -8.11 -11.91
CA VAL A 283 25.70 -9.36 -12.63
C VAL A 283 26.68 -9.11 -13.77
N ALA A 284 26.43 -8.11 -14.60
CA ALA A 284 27.28 -7.79 -15.75
C ALA A 284 28.72 -7.47 -15.34
N MET A 285 28.89 -6.67 -14.28
CA MET A 285 30.22 -6.31 -13.75
C MET A 285 30.90 -7.47 -13.04
N ALA A 286 30.17 -8.25 -12.24
CA ALA A 286 30.71 -9.41 -11.52
C ALA A 286 31.26 -10.47 -12.48
N ARG A 287 30.51 -10.77 -13.56
CA ARG A 287 30.95 -11.69 -14.61
C ARG A 287 32.22 -11.24 -15.32
N ALA A 288 32.43 -9.93 -15.48
CA ALA A 288 33.62 -9.38 -16.13
C ALA A 288 34.90 -9.53 -15.31
N VAL A 289 34.79 -9.89 -14.02
CA VAL A 289 35.91 -10.07 -13.09
C VAL A 289 35.92 -11.47 -12.46
N ASP A 290 35.26 -12.41 -13.14
CA ASP A 290 35.18 -13.85 -12.82
C ASP A 290 34.58 -14.16 -11.44
N LEU A 291 33.65 -13.33 -10.97
CA LEU A 291 32.85 -13.65 -9.77
C LEU A 291 31.65 -14.50 -10.16
N LYS A 292 31.50 -15.67 -9.53
CA LYS A 292 30.29 -16.47 -9.60
C LYS A 292 29.14 -15.73 -8.92
N VAL A 293 28.09 -15.42 -9.68
CA VAL A 293 27.04 -14.49 -9.25
C VAL A 293 25.67 -15.00 -9.65
N ARG A 294 24.66 -14.75 -8.81
CA ARG A 294 23.26 -14.99 -9.14
C ARG A 294 22.39 -13.78 -8.88
N LEU A 295 21.34 -13.64 -9.67
CA LEU A 295 20.28 -12.66 -9.48
C LEU A 295 19.13 -13.34 -8.74
N VAL A 296 18.71 -12.72 -7.65
CA VAL A 296 17.65 -13.22 -6.77
C VAL A 296 16.46 -12.28 -6.87
N THR A 297 15.27 -12.85 -6.93
CA THR A 297 14.02 -12.10 -6.86
C THR A 297 13.23 -12.55 -5.64
N GLY A 298 12.52 -11.60 -5.03
CA GLY A 298 11.66 -11.86 -3.90
C GLY A 298 11.00 -10.58 -3.41
N SER A 299 10.93 -10.41 -2.10
CA SER A 299 10.38 -9.20 -1.48
C SER A 299 11.38 -8.55 -0.53
N ALA A 300 11.45 -7.22 -0.47
CA ALA A 300 12.27 -6.50 0.51
C ALA A 300 11.48 -5.38 1.21
N TYR A 301 11.84 -5.07 2.46
CA TYR A 301 11.25 -3.98 3.23
C TYR A 301 11.96 -2.65 2.93
N ASP A 302 11.24 -1.68 2.34
CA ASP A 302 11.80 -0.39 1.93
C ASP A 302 11.87 0.67 3.05
N GLY A 303 11.64 0.26 4.30
CA GLY A 303 11.48 1.15 5.45
C GLY A 303 10.02 1.55 5.72
N THR A 304 9.08 1.20 4.83
CA THR A 304 7.66 1.47 4.99
C THR A 304 6.78 0.22 4.78
N GLN A 305 7.10 -0.59 3.76
CA GLN A 305 6.35 -1.80 3.41
C GLN A 305 7.24 -2.82 2.69
N TYR A 306 6.78 -4.07 2.62
CA TYR A 306 7.41 -5.07 1.75
C TYR A 306 6.91 -4.88 0.31
N GLY A 307 7.83 -4.92 -0.66
CA GLY A 307 7.52 -4.86 -2.08
C GLY A 307 8.38 -5.82 -2.91
N PRO A 308 8.01 -6.09 -4.17
CA PRO A 308 8.82 -6.88 -5.08
C PRO A 308 10.22 -6.29 -5.23
N HIS A 309 11.24 -7.13 -5.12
CA HIS A 309 12.63 -6.70 -5.12
C HIS A 309 13.56 -7.67 -5.83
N ALA A 310 14.68 -7.14 -6.31
CA ALA A 310 15.73 -7.92 -6.95
C ALA A 310 17.10 -7.49 -6.41
N TRP A 311 17.94 -8.46 -6.09
CA TRP A 311 19.30 -8.26 -5.57
C TRP A 311 20.23 -9.37 -6.05
N ASN A 312 21.45 -9.42 -5.53
CA ASN A 312 22.46 -10.38 -5.94
C ASN A 312 22.97 -11.23 -4.79
N GLU A 313 23.48 -12.41 -5.14
CA GLU A 313 24.38 -13.14 -4.27
C GLU A 313 25.66 -13.50 -5.03
N VAL A 314 26.80 -13.41 -4.37
CA VAL A 314 28.11 -13.83 -4.93
C VAL A 314 28.61 -15.04 -4.15
N TYR A 315 29.09 -16.05 -4.87
CA TYR A 315 29.69 -17.23 -4.25
C TYR A 315 31.16 -16.95 -3.94
N LEU A 316 31.55 -17.08 -2.68
CA LEU A 316 32.93 -16.97 -2.26
C LEU A 316 33.54 -18.36 -2.16
N GLU A 317 34.39 -18.74 -3.12
CA GLU A 317 34.93 -20.10 -3.19
C GLU A 317 35.68 -20.51 -1.92
N LYS A 318 36.50 -19.60 -1.37
CA LYS A 318 37.29 -19.86 -0.15
C LYS A 318 36.45 -20.08 1.10
N GLU A 319 35.22 -19.58 1.11
CA GLU A 319 34.30 -19.67 2.25
C GLU A 319 33.14 -20.64 2.01
N GLU A 320 33.08 -21.24 0.80
CA GLU A 320 32.06 -22.17 0.35
C GLU A 320 30.62 -21.69 0.60
N ARG A 321 30.37 -20.38 0.45
CA ARG A 321 29.06 -19.79 0.75
C ARG A 321 28.67 -18.66 -0.21
N TRP A 322 27.36 -18.44 -0.29
CA TRP A 322 26.76 -17.32 -0.98
C TRP A 322 26.64 -16.11 -0.05
N VAL A 323 27.12 -14.96 -0.51
CA VAL A 323 27.06 -13.68 0.18
C VAL A 323 25.97 -12.81 -0.44
N PRO A 324 24.98 -12.35 0.34
CA PRO A 324 23.95 -11.44 -0.15
C PRO A 324 24.46 -10.01 -0.30
N ILE A 325 24.06 -9.38 -1.40
CA ILE A 325 24.50 -8.04 -1.80
C ILE A 325 23.34 -7.33 -2.48
N ASP A 326 22.94 -6.16 -1.97
CA ASP A 326 21.95 -5.30 -2.62
C ASP A 326 22.48 -3.86 -2.81
N PRO A 327 23.02 -3.52 -3.99
CA PRO A 327 23.49 -2.16 -4.27
C PRO A 327 22.36 -1.13 -4.32
N THR A 328 21.08 -1.54 -4.46
CA THR A 328 19.93 -0.62 -4.46
C THR A 328 19.81 0.09 -3.11
N PHE A 329 20.02 -0.64 -2.01
CA PHE A 329 19.88 -0.13 -0.66
C PHE A 329 21.19 0.43 -0.09
N TYR A 330 22.23 0.61 -0.91
CA TYR A 330 23.53 1.15 -0.49
C TYR A 330 23.43 2.48 0.28
N MET A 331 22.55 3.39 -0.16
CA MET A 331 22.34 4.67 0.51
C MET A 331 21.52 4.55 1.82
N ALA A 332 20.81 3.44 2.01
CA ALA A 332 19.97 3.19 3.20
C ALA A 332 20.74 2.52 4.34
N GLY A 333 21.87 1.85 4.05
CA GLY A 333 22.68 1.20 5.06
C GLY A 333 23.66 0.16 4.51
N ASN A 334 24.19 -0.69 5.39
CA ASN A 334 25.09 -1.76 4.99
C ASN A 334 24.31 -2.99 4.50
N TYR A 335 24.09 -3.08 3.20
CA TYR A 335 23.44 -4.21 2.52
C TYR A 335 24.45 -5.10 1.78
N PHE A 336 25.62 -5.32 2.40
CA PHE A 336 26.65 -6.24 1.94
C PHE A 336 27.00 -7.21 3.07
N ASP A 337 26.67 -8.49 2.87
CA ASP A 337 27.00 -9.60 3.78
C ASP A 337 26.69 -9.35 5.26
N ASN A 338 25.63 -8.59 5.56
CA ASN A 338 25.27 -8.30 6.93
C ASN A 338 24.50 -9.48 7.55
N SER A 339 24.63 -9.70 8.85
CA SER A 339 24.02 -10.84 9.55
C SER A 339 22.49 -10.87 9.51
N ASN A 340 21.87 -9.71 9.30
CA ASN A 340 20.44 -9.49 9.36
C ASN A 340 19.84 -9.25 7.96
N PHE A 341 20.59 -9.55 6.89
CA PHE A 341 20.20 -9.22 5.52
C PHE A 341 18.85 -9.85 5.16
N TYR A 342 18.61 -11.06 5.65
CA TYR A 342 17.37 -11.80 5.39
C TYR A 342 16.25 -11.52 6.39
N ASP A 343 16.44 -10.60 7.34
CA ASP A 343 15.34 -10.13 8.21
C ASP A 343 14.38 -9.22 7.41
N ASP A 344 14.94 -8.42 6.48
CA ASP A 344 14.19 -7.51 5.62
C ASP A 344 14.17 -7.92 4.14
N HIS A 345 15.00 -8.88 3.70
CA HIS A 345 14.96 -9.47 2.35
C HIS A 345 14.46 -10.91 2.37
N ILE A 346 13.26 -11.14 1.82
CA ILE A 346 12.64 -12.46 1.71
C ILE A 346 12.93 -13.03 0.33
N LYS A 347 13.85 -14.02 0.28
CA LYS A 347 14.21 -14.74 -0.93
C LYS A 347 13.07 -15.66 -1.40
N GLU A 348 12.59 -15.45 -2.62
CA GLU A 348 11.57 -16.31 -3.24
C GLU A 348 12.17 -17.22 -4.33
N MET A 349 13.02 -16.67 -5.22
CA MET A 349 13.53 -17.40 -6.39
C MET A 349 14.93 -16.93 -6.80
N ILE A 350 15.74 -17.86 -7.33
CA ILE A 350 16.94 -17.53 -8.10
C ILE A 350 16.51 -17.36 -9.56
N ALA A 351 16.56 -16.13 -10.06
CA ALA A 351 16.15 -15.82 -11.43
C ALA A 351 17.19 -16.29 -12.45
N GLY A 352 18.48 -16.19 -12.12
CA GLY A 352 19.58 -16.69 -12.94
C GLY A 352 20.89 -16.76 -12.17
N GLU A 353 21.80 -17.60 -12.62
CA GLU A 353 23.13 -17.85 -12.03
C GLU A 353 24.16 -17.92 -13.17
N TRP A 354 25.33 -17.30 -12.97
CA TRP A 354 26.42 -17.21 -13.95
C TRP A 354 27.77 -17.52 -13.32
#